data_AF-A0A935FKE0-F1
#
_entry.id   AF-A0A935FKE0-F1
#
_cell.length_a   1.000
_cell.length_b   1.000
_cell.length_c   1.000
_cell.angle_alpha   90.00
_cell.angle_beta   90.00
_cell.angle_gamma   90.00
#
_symmetry.space_group_name_H-M   'P 1'
#
loop_
_entity.id
_entity.type
_entity.pdbx_description
1 polymer ?
#
loop_
_entity_poly.entity_id
_entity_poly.type
_entity_poly.pdbx_seq_one_letter_code
_entity_poly.pdbx_strand_id
1 'polypeptide(L)'
;MSATRTPGVGGIIRARCRAAAVLASALVFNGCGGDGTGTAVVAIDNDFDNPALARQPPWTICEASYLGVDFGRIARGETSAERELSPGLDYVLMVAAWNDPSCDPAHCLPLASKQEEEVVDGQRRTIAINLANHQGPCPPEGVPPLPEAQYQRILERWPAFGFKPYAERSQNPQCLP
;
A
#
# COMPACT_ATOMS: atom_id res chain seq x y z
N MET A 1 -48.90 -39.70 -14.52
CA MET A 1 -49.94 -40.03 -13.52
C MET A 1 -49.76 -39.11 -12.33
N SER A 2 -50.66 -38.15 -12.18
CA SER A 2 -50.78 -37.25 -11.04
C SER A 2 -51.46 -37.93 -9.86
N ALA A 3 -51.03 -37.63 -8.63
CA ALA A 3 -51.86 -37.60 -7.41
C ALA A 3 -51.00 -37.00 -6.27
N THR A 4 -51.19 -35.75 -5.83
CA THR A 4 -52.17 -35.19 -4.87
C THR A 4 -52.04 -35.59 -3.40
N ARG A 5 -51.93 -34.52 -2.57
CA ARG A 5 -52.49 -34.24 -1.22
C ARG A 5 -51.80 -34.79 0.05
N THR A 6 -51.32 -33.80 0.84
CA THR A 6 -51.54 -33.49 2.29
C THR A 6 -52.42 -34.45 3.12
N PRO A 7 -52.20 -34.63 4.45
CA PRO A 7 -52.28 -33.56 5.47
C PRO A 7 -51.32 -33.67 6.69
N GLY A 8 -51.35 -32.65 7.56
CA GLY A 8 -50.54 -32.54 8.78
C GLY A 8 -51.16 -33.12 10.06
N VAL A 9 -50.34 -33.12 11.11
CA VAL A 9 -50.61 -33.39 12.54
C VAL A 9 -49.45 -32.67 13.27
N GLY A 10 -49.58 -31.84 14.31
CA GLY A 10 -50.53 -31.83 15.41
C GLY A 10 -49.81 -32.25 16.70
N GLY A 11 -49.20 -31.29 17.42
CA GLY A 11 -49.29 -31.25 18.89
C GLY A 11 -48.15 -31.80 19.78
N ILE A 12 -47.77 -30.92 20.71
CA ILE A 12 -47.78 -31.12 22.19
C ILE A 12 -46.50 -31.63 22.89
N ILE A 13 -45.87 -30.67 23.60
CA ILE A 13 -45.38 -30.67 25.00
C ILE A 13 -44.45 -31.81 25.46
N ARG A 14 -43.25 -31.42 25.94
CA ARG A 14 -42.77 -31.71 27.32
C ARG A 14 -41.45 -31.00 27.62
N ALA A 15 -41.49 -30.09 28.58
CA ALA A 15 -40.33 -29.61 29.30
C ALA A 15 -39.74 -30.75 30.15
N ARG A 16 -38.40 -30.89 30.13
CA ARG A 16 -37.65 -31.53 31.20
C ARG A 16 -36.33 -30.79 31.40
N CYS A 17 -36.23 -30.14 32.55
CA CYS A 17 -34.97 -29.68 33.13
C CYS A 17 -34.01 -30.87 33.29
N ARG A 18 -32.78 -30.70 32.81
CA ARG A 18 -31.58 -31.27 33.44
C ARG A 18 -30.50 -30.20 33.39
N ALA A 19 -30.19 -29.66 34.56
CA ALA A 19 -28.92 -29.00 34.83
C ALA A 19 -27.81 -30.05 34.86
N ALA A 20 -26.64 -29.74 34.29
CA ALA A 20 -25.33 -30.03 34.85
C ALA A 20 -24.21 -29.70 33.85
N ALA A 21 -23.11 -29.20 34.44
CA ALA A 21 -21.73 -29.20 33.94
C ALA A 21 -21.32 -28.12 32.94
N VAL A 22 -21.03 -26.96 33.52
CA VAL A 22 -19.75 -26.23 33.41
C VAL A 22 -18.69 -26.91 32.53
N LEU A 23 -18.41 -26.30 31.38
CA LEU A 23 -17.04 -26.09 30.93
C LEU A 23 -16.99 -24.68 30.34
N ALA A 24 -16.70 -23.72 31.23
CA ALA A 24 -16.30 -22.40 30.83
C ALA A 24 -14.91 -22.53 30.19
N SER A 25 -14.88 -22.77 28.88
CA SER A 25 -13.69 -22.53 28.09
C SER A 25 -13.47 -21.03 28.09
N ALA A 26 -12.70 -20.55 29.07
CA ALA A 26 -11.99 -19.29 28.97
C ALA A 26 -11.03 -19.43 27.79
N LEU A 27 -11.55 -19.22 26.58
CA LEU A 27 -10.75 -18.72 25.48
C LEU A 27 -10.22 -17.38 25.98
N VAL A 28 -9.02 -17.44 26.55
CA VAL A 28 -8.10 -16.33 26.55
C VAL A 28 -7.84 -16.07 25.07
N PHE A 29 -8.75 -15.32 24.45
CA PHE A 29 -8.32 -14.39 23.43
C PHE A 29 -7.26 -13.57 24.15
N ASN A 30 -5.99 -13.84 23.83
CA ASN A 30 -5.02 -12.77 23.79
C ASN A 30 -5.65 -11.75 22.86
N GLY A 31 -6.44 -10.85 23.46
CA GLY A 31 -6.76 -9.58 22.88
C GLY A 31 -5.41 -8.98 22.56
N CYS A 32 -5.06 -9.01 21.28
CA CYS A 32 -4.13 -8.06 20.71
C CYS A 32 -4.84 -6.70 20.76
N GLY A 33 -5.07 -6.23 21.98
CA GLY A 33 -5.56 -4.91 22.32
C GLY A 33 -4.34 -4.01 22.47
N GLY A 34 -3.60 -3.86 21.38
CA GLY A 34 -2.84 -2.65 21.16
C GLY A 34 -3.80 -1.70 20.50
N ASP A 35 -4.50 -0.88 21.29
CA ASP A 35 -5.15 0.31 20.74
C ASP A 35 -4.05 1.09 20.04
N GLY A 36 -4.02 1.00 18.70
CA GLY A 36 -2.98 1.54 17.82
C GLY A 36 -3.01 3.06 17.78
N THR A 37 -2.78 3.70 18.92
CA THR A 37 -2.67 5.14 19.11
C THR A 37 -1.23 5.61 19.01
N GLY A 38 -0.31 4.70 18.69
CA GLY A 38 1.07 5.06 18.44
C GLY A 38 1.17 6.05 17.29
N THR A 39 2.07 7.00 17.42
CA THR A 39 2.35 8.02 16.40
C THR A 39 3.83 7.97 16.10
N ALA A 40 4.16 7.94 14.81
CA ALA A 40 5.51 8.11 14.31
C ALA A 40 5.59 9.36 13.43
N VAL A 41 6.78 9.94 13.34
CA VAL A 41 7.09 11.07 12.46
C VAL A 41 7.95 10.57 11.31
N VAL A 42 7.47 10.71 10.08
CA VAL A 42 8.18 10.27 8.89
C VAL A 42 8.44 11.44 7.96
N ALA A 43 9.60 11.43 7.31
CA ALA A 43 9.88 12.22 6.11
C ALA A 43 10.32 11.28 4.98
N ILE A 44 10.21 11.74 3.73
CA ILE A 44 10.64 11.00 2.54
C ILE A 44 11.75 11.79 1.86
N ASP A 45 12.88 11.13 1.63
CA ASP A 45 14.05 11.71 1.00
C ASP A 45 14.19 11.19 -0.43
N ASN A 46 14.27 12.09 -1.40
CA ASN A 46 14.50 11.76 -2.79
C ASN A 46 16.02 11.60 -3.03
N ASP A 47 16.53 10.45 -2.59
CA ASP A 47 17.95 10.06 -2.57
C ASP A 47 18.47 9.61 -3.97
N PHE A 48 17.86 10.06 -5.06
CA PHE A 48 18.29 9.74 -6.42
C PHE A 48 19.53 10.52 -6.89
N ASP A 49 20.04 11.48 -6.12
CA ASP A 49 21.31 12.17 -6.34
C ASP A 49 22.48 11.64 -5.49
N ASN A 50 22.27 10.56 -4.75
CA ASN A 50 23.26 9.99 -3.85
C ASN A 50 24.58 9.59 -4.56
N PRO A 51 25.73 10.21 -4.23
CA PRO A 51 27.04 9.92 -4.85
C PRO A 51 27.55 8.49 -4.61
N ALA A 52 27.00 7.77 -3.63
CA ALA A 52 27.34 6.37 -3.39
C ALA A 52 26.70 5.41 -4.42
N LEU A 53 25.69 5.84 -5.18
CA LEU A 53 25.02 5.02 -6.17
C LEU A 53 25.71 5.11 -7.54
N ALA A 54 25.91 3.96 -8.18
CA ALA A 54 26.53 3.90 -9.51
C ALA A 54 25.70 4.59 -10.61
N ARG A 55 24.38 4.67 -10.43
CA ARG A 55 23.45 5.39 -11.30
C ARG A 55 22.55 6.29 -10.47
N GLN A 56 22.38 7.51 -10.95
CA GLN A 56 21.62 8.57 -10.30
C GLN A 56 20.58 9.12 -11.28
N PRO A 57 19.46 8.40 -11.47
CA PRO A 57 18.45 8.83 -12.41
C PRO A 57 17.85 10.19 -12.01
N PRO A 58 17.49 11.07 -12.96
CA PRO A 58 17.00 12.42 -12.69
C PRO A 58 15.51 12.42 -12.31
N TRP A 59 15.09 11.54 -11.38
CA TRP A 59 13.70 11.43 -10.98
C TRP A 59 13.28 12.57 -10.06
N THR A 60 12.21 13.26 -10.44
CA THR A 60 11.43 14.09 -9.51
C THR A 60 10.28 13.25 -9.01
N ILE A 61 10.10 13.15 -7.68
CA ILE A 61 8.91 12.55 -7.09
C ILE A 61 7.81 13.62 -7.15
N CYS A 62 6.77 13.35 -7.94
CA CYS A 62 5.68 14.27 -8.20
C CYS A 62 4.57 14.16 -7.16
N GLU A 63 4.30 12.92 -6.73
CA GLU A 63 3.42 12.61 -5.63
C GLU A 63 4.01 11.45 -4.83
N ALA A 64 3.84 11.47 -3.52
CA ALA A 64 4.26 10.38 -2.64
C ALA A 64 3.27 10.17 -1.50
N SER A 65 3.06 8.90 -1.15
CA SER A 65 2.23 8.50 -0.02
C SER A 65 2.86 7.31 0.71
N TYR A 66 2.81 7.33 2.04
CA TYR A 66 3.21 6.22 2.89
C TYR A 66 2.16 6.01 3.99
N LEU A 67 1.71 4.77 4.18
CA LEU A 67 0.64 4.41 5.13
C LEU A 67 -0.61 5.31 5.01
N GLY A 68 -0.93 5.72 3.78
CA GLY A 68 -2.09 6.54 3.46
C GLY A 68 -1.91 8.06 3.71
N VAL A 69 -0.74 8.51 4.17
CA VAL A 69 -0.43 9.93 4.37
C VAL A 69 0.36 10.47 3.19
N ASP A 70 -0.07 11.62 2.66
CA ASP A 70 0.53 12.24 1.49
C ASP A 70 1.68 13.20 1.86
N PHE A 71 2.75 13.13 1.07
CA PHE A 71 3.96 13.94 1.21
C PHE A 71 4.13 14.94 0.06
N GLY A 72 3.34 14.80 -1.02
CA GLY A 72 3.37 15.68 -2.18
C GLY A 72 4.65 15.54 -3.01
N ARG A 73 4.99 16.61 -3.73
CA ARG A 73 6.17 16.70 -4.60
C ARG A 73 7.47 16.83 -3.78
N ILE A 74 8.49 16.09 -4.20
CA ILE A 74 9.83 16.09 -3.61
C ILE A 74 10.86 16.16 -4.74
N ALA A 75 11.56 17.30 -4.85
CA ALA A 75 12.58 17.42 -5.89
C ALA A 75 13.75 16.48 -5.62
N ARG A 76 14.56 16.23 -6.65
CA ARG A 76 15.75 15.38 -6.52
C ARG A 76 16.74 15.97 -5.51
N GLY A 77 17.18 15.17 -4.54
CA GLY A 77 18.06 15.60 -3.45
C GLY A 77 17.37 16.38 -2.33
N GLU A 78 16.04 16.50 -2.37
CA GLU A 78 15.26 17.13 -1.30
C GLU A 78 14.57 16.08 -0.42
N THR A 79 14.32 16.48 0.83
CA THR A 79 13.50 15.74 1.79
C THR A 79 12.16 16.45 1.97
N SER A 80 11.07 15.70 2.00
CA SER A 80 9.73 16.22 2.25
C SER A 80 9.59 16.79 3.67
N ALA A 81 8.53 17.57 3.88
CA ALA A 81 8.13 17.94 5.23
C ALA A 81 7.77 16.69 6.05
N GLU A 82 8.13 16.72 7.33
CA GLU A 82 7.75 15.67 8.28
C GLU A 82 6.22 15.56 8.42
N ARG A 83 5.75 14.32 8.53
CA ARG A 83 4.34 13.97 8.71
C ARG A 83 4.18 12.97 9.85
N GLU A 84 3.14 13.17 10.64
CA GLU A 84 2.71 12.20 11.65
C GLU A 84 1.83 11.13 11.00
N LEU A 85 2.05 9.88 11.36
CA LEU A 85 1.29 8.73 10.87
C LEU A 85 1.28 7.58 11.89
N SER A 86 0.36 6.64 11.70
CA SER A 86 0.32 5.41 12.49
C SER A 86 1.51 4.50 12.12
N PRO A 87 2.21 3.92 13.10
CA PRO A 87 3.24 2.89 12.88
C PRO A 87 2.78 1.77 11.95
N GLY A 88 3.71 1.22 11.18
CA GLY A 88 3.47 0.10 10.28
C GLY A 88 4.51 -0.07 9.19
N LEU A 89 4.35 -1.15 8.43
CA LEU A 89 5.18 -1.51 7.28
C LEU A 89 4.34 -1.45 6.00
N ASP A 90 4.78 -0.66 5.03
CA ASP A 90 4.12 -0.57 3.72
C ASP A 90 5.12 -0.17 2.63
N TYR A 91 4.61 0.02 1.41
CA TYR A 91 5.32 0.66 0.33
C TYR A 91 5.15 2.18 0.41
N VAL A 92 6.21 2.90 0.04
CA VAL A 92 6.05 4.29 -0.40
C VAL A 92 5.50 4.24 -1.82
N LEU A 93 4.24 4.60 -1.99
CA LEU A 93 3.59 4.74 -3.29
C LEU A 93 3.97 6.09 -3.87
N MET A 94 4.25 6.15 -5.17
CA MET A 94 4.72 7.38 -5.81
C MET A 94 4.23 7.53 -7.25
N VAL A 95 4.23 8.77 -7.69
CA VAL A 95 4.32 9.15 -9.10
C VAL A 95 5.62 9.91 -9.28
N ALA A 96 6.42 9.56 -10.29
CA ALA A 96 7.69 10.23 -10.55
C ALA A 96 7.87 10.55 -12.04
N ALA A 97 8.55 11.65 -12.35
CA ALA A 97 8.83 12.08 -13.71
C ALA A 97 10.33 12.08 -13.99
N TRP A 98 10.72 11.60 -15.16
CA TRP A 98 12.13 11.55 -15.57
C TRP A 98 12.56 12.90 -16.14
N ASN A 99 13.49 13.57 -15.46
CA ASN A 99 14.05 14.86 -15.89
C ASN A 99 12.99 15.95 -16.16
N ASP A 100 11.85 15.86 -15.47
CA ASP A 100 10.77 16.84 -15.57
C ASP A 100 10.36 17.32 -14.17
N PRO A 101 10.84 18.50 -13.74
CA PRO A 101 10.50 19.05 -12.44
C PRO A 101 9.07 19.61 -12.39
N SER A 102 8.40 19.79 -13.53
CA SER A 102 7.03 20.32 -13.61
C SER A 102 5.98 19.26 -13.33
N CYS A 103 6.37 17.98 -13.36
CA CYS A 103 5.48 16.85 -13.11
C CYS A 103 4.32 16.79 -14.10
N ASP A 104 4.61 17.01 -15.39
CA ASP A 104 3.63 16.80 -16.44
C ASP A 104 3.17 15.33 -16.42
N PRO A 105 1.86 15.04 -16.34
CA PRO A 105 1.35 13.68 -16.42
C PRO A 105 1.87 12.87 -17.62
N ALA A 106 2.13 13.54 -18.75
CA ALA A 106 2.68 12.92 -19.95
C ALA A 106 4.14 12.42 -19.78
N HIS A 107 4.83 12.79 -18.71
CA HIS A 107 6.20 12.36 -18.40
C HIS A 107 6.31 11.55 -17.09
N CYS A 108 5.18 11.27 -16.45
CA CYS A 108 5.13 10.59 -15.17
C CYS A 108 5.00 9.07 -15.31
N LEU A 109 5.53 8.34 -14.33
CA LEU A 109 5.31 6.91 -14.14
C LEU A 109 4.88 6.60 -12.70
N PRO A 110 4.03 5.58 -12.51
CA PRO A 110 3.74 5.05 -11.19
C PRO A 110 4.95 4.27 -10.66
N LEU A 111 5.45 4.59 -9.47
CA LEU A 111 6.54 3.86 -8.82
C LEU A 111 6.14 3.46 -7.41
N ALA A 112 6.75 2.41 -6.87
CA ALA A 112 6.69 2.19 -5.43
C ALA A 112 8.04 1.72 -4.89
N SER A 113 8.34 2.12 -3.65
CA SER A 113 9.51 1.64 -2.93
C SER A 113 9.11 0.76 -1.77
N LYS A 114 9.62 -0.48 -1.78
CA LYS A 114 9.39 -1.44 -0.71
C LYS A 114 10.20 -1.03 0.51
N GLN A 115 9.54 -0.85 1.65
CA GLN A 115 10.25 -0.75 2.92
C GLN A 115 10.48 -2.14 3.49
N GLU A 116 11.69 -2.39 4.00
CA GLU A 116 12.03 -3.66 4.65
C GLU A 116 11.91 -3.58 6.18
N GLU A 117 11.88 -2.36 6.71
CA GLU A 117 11.80 -2.09 8.13
C GLU A 117 10.50 -1.37 8.46
N GLU A 118 9.83 -1.87 9.48
CA GLU A 118 8.62 -1.28 10.01
C GLU A 118 8.91 0.07 10.68
N VAL A 119 8.03 1.04 10.47
CA VAL A 119 8.01 2.26 11.29
C VAL A 119 7.30 1.92 12.60
N VAL A 120 7.97 2.13 13.73
CA VAL A 120 7.44 1.79 15.07
C VAL A 120 6.98 3.02 15.84
N ASP A 121 6.21 2.81 16.91
CA ASP A 121 5.68 3.89 17.75
C ASP A 121 6.78 4.78 18.34
N GLY A 122 6.53 6.10 18.36
CA GLY A 122 7.45 7.13 18.83
C GLY A 122 8.68 7.35 17.92
N GLN A 123 8.81 6.61 16.83
CA GLN A 123 9.95 6.73 15.92
C GLN A 123 9.88 8.04 15.12
N ARG A 124 11.04 8.67 14.93
CA ARG A 124 11.26 9.65 13.87
C ARG A 124 12.15 9.01 12.80
N ARG A 125 11.66 8.93 11.55
CA ARG A 125 12.36 8.23 10.46
C ARG A 125 12.38 9.08 9.20
N THR A 126 13.49 9.05 8.47
CA THR A 126 13.53 9.49 7.06
C THR A 126 13.64 8.25 6.19
N ILE A 127 12.72 8.11 5.24
CA ILE A 127 12.71 7.02 4.27
C ILE A 127 13.40 7.51 3.00
N ALA A 128 14.59 6.99 2.71
CA ALA A 128 15.31 7.28 1.48
C ALA A 128 14.74 6.48 0.30
N ILE A 129 14.47 7.16 -0.80
CA ILE A 129 13.98 6.59 -2.06
C ILE A 129 15.10 6.65 -3.08
N ASN A 130 15.53 5.50 -3.58
CA ASN A 130 16.62 5.44 -4.56
C ASN A 130 16.51 4.22 -5.50
N LEU A 131 17.53 4.00 -6.32
CA LEU A 131 17.53 2.94 -7.33
C LEU A 131 17.41 1.53 -6.73
N ALA A 132 17.92 1.31 -5.51
CA ALA A 132 17.98 -0.02 -4.92
C ALA A 132 16.63 -0.50 -4.38
N ASN A 133 15.73 0.41 -4.00
CA ASN A 133 14.49 0.07 -3.31
C ASN A 133 13.20 0.40 -4.06
N HIS A 134 13.27 1.04 -5.25
CA HIS A 134 12.09 1.36 -6.05
C HIS A 134 11.83 0.36 -7.18
N GLN A 135 10.57 0.25 -7.58
CA GLN A 135 10.11 -0.54 -8.71
C GLN A 135 9.12 0.26 -9.54
N GLY A 136 9.27 0.17 -10.87
CA GLY A 136 8.36 0.77 -11.85
C GLY A 136 7.59 -0.28 -12.66
N PRO A 137 6.66 0.15 -13.53
CA PRO A 137 5.79 -0.75 -14.30
C PRO A 137 6.51 -1.51 -15.41
N CYS A 138 7.60 -0.94 -15.92
CA CYS A 138 8.37 -1.41 -17.06
C CYS A 138 9.86 -1.38 -16.73
N PRO A 139 10.32 -2.23 -15.79
CA PRO A 139 11.73 -2.27 -15.42
C PRO A 139 12.59 -2.90 -16.53
N PRO A 140 13.92 -2.81 -16.43
CA PRO A 140 14.84 -3.53 -17.32
C PRO A 140 14.61 -5.05 -17.34
N GLU A 141 15.11 -5.70 -18.39
CA GLU A 141 15.04 -7.16 -18.53
C GLU A 141 15.63 -7.88 -17.30
N GLY A 142 14.94 -8.93 -16.83
CA GLY A 142 15.33 -9.71 -15.65
C GLY A 142 14.91 -9.11 -14.31
N VAL A 143 14.34 -7.90 -14.29
CA VAL A 143 13.80 -7.28 -13.06
C VAL A 143 12.27 -7.42 -13.04
N PRO A 144 11.66 -7.88 -11.93
CA PRO A 144 10.21 -7.95 -11.84
C PRO A 144 9.59 -6.53 -11.83
N PRO A 145 8.44 -6.33 -12.50
CA PRO A 145 7.72 -5.06 -12.44
C PRO A 145 7.20 -4.79 -11.04
N LEU A 146 6.81 -3.53 -10.80
CA LEU A 146 6.01 -3.15 -9.64
C LEU A 146 4.84 -4.13 -9.46
N PRO A 147 4.59 -4.71 -8.28
CA PRO A 147 3.53 -5.69 -8.14
C PRO A 147 2.15 -5.05 -8.32
N GLU A 148 1.20 -5.84 -8.85
CA GLU A 148 -0.12 -5.35 -9.28
C GLU A 148 -0.88 -4.64 -8.16
N ALA A 149 -0.85 -5.16 -6.93
CA ALA A 149 -1.57 -4.56 -5.81
C ALA A 149 -1.09 -3.14 -5.51
N GLN A 150 0.22 -2.88 -5.57
CA GLN A 150 0.80 -1.55 -5.36
C GLN A 150 0.48 -0.63 -6.54
N TYR A 151 0.54 -1.15 -7.77
CA TYR A 151 0.17 -0.40 -8.97
C TYR A 151 -1.28 0.07 -8.91
N GLN A 152 -2.23 -0.81 -8.55
CA GLN A 152 -3.64 -0.42 -8.46
C GLN A 152 -3.90 0.64 -7.39
N ARG A 153 -3.23 0.53 -6.23
CA ARG A 153 -3.31 1.58 -5.18
C ARG A 153 -2.82 2.94 -5.68
N ILE A 154 -1.82 2.98 -6.56
CA ILE A 154 -1.33 4.22 -7.19
C ILE A 154 -2.36 4.80 -8.15
N LEU A 155 -2.97 3.96 -9.01
CA LEU A 155 -4.02 4.36 -9.95
C LEU A 155 -5.26 4.91 -9.23
N GLU A 156 -5.68 4.24 -8.16
CA GLU A 156 -6.81 4.67 -7.31
C GLU A 156 -6.50 5.99 -6.61
N ARG A 157 -5.26 6.19 -6.13
CA ARG A 157 -4.86 7.38 -5.40
C ARG A 157 -4.70 8.59 -6.31
N TRP A 158 -4.11 8.43 -7.48
CA TRP A 158 -3.83 9.54 -8.40
C TRP A 158 -4.37 9.28 -9.82
N PRO A 159 -5.71 9.20 -9.97
CA PRO A 159 -6.33 8.90 -11.26
C PRO A 159 -6.08 9.99 -12.32
N ALA A 160 -5.75 11.21 -11.89
CA ALA A 160 -5.49 12.35 -12.76
C ALA A 160 -4.30 12.14 -13.72
N PHE A 161 -3.37 11.23 -13.39
CA PHE A 161 -2.22 10.93 -14.26
C PHE A 161 -2.56 10.00 -15.43
N GLY A 162 -3.76 9.40 -15.45
CA GLY A 162 -4.25 8.66 -16.62
C GLY A 162 -3.41 7.42 -16.99
N PHE A 163 -2.73 6.81 -16.02
CA PHE A 163 -1.93 5.60 -16.25
C PHE A 163 -2.77 4.45 -16.80
N LYS A 164 -2.15 3.63 -17.65
CA LYS A 164 -2.78 2.42 -18.20
C LYS A 164 -3.07 1.39 -17.10
N PRO A 165 -4.09 0.52 -17.24
CA PRO A 165 -4.30 -0.61 -16.33
C PRO A 165 -3.07 -1.52 -16.25
N TYR A 166 -2.94 -2.30 -15.17
CA TYR A 166 -1.73 -3.11 -14.91
C TYR A 166 -1.34 -4.06 -16.07
N ALA A 167 -2.32 -4.67 -16.73
CA ALA A 167 -2.10 -5.54 -17.89
C ALA A 167 -1.48 -4.80 -19.09
N GLU A 168 -1.71 -3.50 -19.18
CA GLU A 168 -1.23 -2.60 -20.24
C GLU A 168 -0.13 -1.65 -19.72
N ARG A 169 0.43 -1.87 -18.53
CA ARG A 169 1.36 -0.94 -17.87
C ARG A 169 2.62 -0.63 -18.68
N SER A 170 3.06 -1.53 -19.55
CA SER A 170 4.21 -1.33 -20.45
C SER A 170 3.87 -0.41 -21.63
N GLN A 171 2.59 -0.05 -21.81
CA GLN A 171 2.11 0.87 -22.84
C GLN A 171 1.95 2.30 -22.31
N ASN A 172 2.32 2.57 -21.06
CA ASN A 172 2.49 3.96 -20.61
C ASN A 172 3.55 4.63 -21.49
N PRO A 173 3.37 5.89 -21.92
CA PRO A 173 4.27 6.54 -22.88
C PRO A 173 5.76 6.47 -22.51
N GLN A 174 6.07 6.53 -21.22
CA GLN A 174 7.43 6.55 -20.68
C GLN A 174 8.06 5.15 -20.60
N CYS A 175 7.28 4.10 -20.88
CA CYS A 175 7.75 2.72 -21.03
C CYS A 175 8.07 2.36 -22.48
N LEU A 176 7.75 3.24 -23.44
CA LEU A 176 7.99 3.00 -24.85
C LEU A 176 9.43 3.42 -25.22
N PRO A 177 10.09 2.68 -26.15
CA PRO A 177 11.44 2.98 -26.61
C PRO A 177 11.56 4.27 -27.43
#